data_AF-A0A2N1AN85-F1
#
_entry.id   AF-A0A2N1AN85-F1
#
_cell.length_a   1.000
_cell.length_b   1.000
_cell.length_c   1.000
_cell.angle_alpha   90.00
_cell.angle_beta   90.00
_cell.angle_gamma   90.00
#
_symmetry.space_group_name_H-M   'P 1'
#
loop_
_entity.id
_entity.type
_entity.pdbx_description
1 polymer ?
#
loop_
_entity_poly.entity_id
_entity_poly.type
_entity_poly.pdbx_seq_one_letter_code
_entity_poly.pdbx_strand_id
1 'polypeptide(L)'
;AAGSASEELPFGRLEADDMARLRRKLAPGEPVEVVTYKGTWLASNDELLHQLGDGFEVEEIGLTFPPAAMSFRLTHQFRFKGIDFAPLEPEDYDGGDDAHDWRMMAMREVEGMVGVVTELCELMEYEQPVLDALEEDDGKQEPAANTSEGDGNA
;
A
#
# COMPACT_ATOMS: atom_id res chain seq x y z
N ALA A 1 1.60 35.12 -4.79
CA ALA A 1 2.77 34.28 -4.46
C ALA A 1 2.38 33.34 -3.33
N ALA A 2 3.08 32.23 -3.20
CA ALA A 2 2.77 31.04 -2.41
C ALA A 2 1.73 30.12 -3.06
N GLY A 3 2.20 29.29 -4.00
CA GLY A 3 1.67 27.93 -4.11
C GLY A 3 2.04 27.25 -2.80
N SER A 4 1.04 26.95 -1.98
CA SER A 4 1.21 26.08 -0.84
C SER A 4 1.68 24.74 -1.40
N ALA A 5 2.93 24.37 -1.12
CA ALA A 5 3.34 22.99 -1.23
C ALA A 5 2.33 22.21 -0.39
N SER A 6 1.47 21.42 -1.04
CA SER A 6 0.71 20.38 -0.38
C SER A 6 1.73 19.63 0.47
N GLU A 7 1.54 19.61 1.80
CA GLU A 7 2.31 18.71 2.64
C GLU A 7 2.21 17.33 1.99
N GLU A 8 3.33 16.76 1.53
CA GLU A 8 3.38 15.43 0.93
C GLU A 8 2.96 14.43 2.02
N LEU A 9 1.66 14.21 2.13
CA LEU A 9 1.11 13.17 2.99
C LEU A 9 1.57 11.82 2.42
N PRO A 10 2.00 10.87 3.27
CA PRO A 10 2.60 9.61 2.84
C PRO A 10 1.67 8.74 1.98
N PHE A 11 0.36 9.02 2.01
CA PHE A 11 -0.64 8.34 1.19
C PHE A 11 -1.50 9.31 0.36
N GLY A 12 -0.97 10.48 -0.03
CA GLY A 12 -1.74 11.47 -0.77
C GLY A 12 -2.96 11.92 0.03
N ARG A 13 -4.17 11.71 -0.50
CA ARG A 13 -5.43 12.03 0.20
C ARG A 13 -5.98 10.89 1.08
N LEU A 14 -5.30 9.76 1.13
CA LEU A 14 -5.67 8.64 2.00
C LEU A 14 -5.09 8.86 3.40
N GLU A 15 -5.82 8.41 4.41
CA GLU A 15 -5.39 8.49 5.80
C GLU A 15 -5.39 7.10 6.43
N ALA A 16 -4.38 6.79 7.24
CA ALA A 16 -4.35 5.55 8.00
C ALA A 16 -5.42 5.56 9.10
N ASP A 17 -6.19 4.47 9.17
CA ASP A 17 -7.20 4.25 10.21
C ASP A 17 -6.56 3.59 11.46
N ASP A 18 -7.36 3.07 12.38
CA ASP A 18 -6.95 2.47 13.64
C ASP A 18 -6.67 0.95 13.60
N MET A 19 -6.60 0.39 12.38
CA MET A 19 -6.52 -1.05 12.14
C MET A 19 -5.33 -1.43 11.26
N ALA A 20 -4.48 -2.32 11.77
CA ALA A 20 -3.45 -2.95 10.97
C ALA A 20 -3.33 -4.43 11.32
N ARG A 21 -2.98 -5.24 10.34
CA ARG A 21 -2.66 -6.64 10.53
C ARG A 21 -1.29 -6.90 9.96
N LEU A 22 -0.39 -7.36 10.81
CA LEU A 22 0.98 -7.69 10.47
C LEU A 22 1.17 -9.19 10.42
N ARG A 23 2.08 -9.66 9.57
CA ARG A 23 2.44 -11.07 9.48
C ARG A 23 3.95 -11.25 9.39
N ARG A 24 4.48 -12.35 9.89
CA ARG A 24 5.87 -12.76 9.69
C ARG A 24 5.98 -14.23 9.34
N LYS A 25 6.78 -14.54 8.32
CA LYS A 25 7.16 -15.92 7.98
C LYS A 25 8.53 -16.19 8.58
N LEU A 26 8.64 -17.20 9.44
CA LEU A 26 9.89 -17.57 10.09
C LEU A 26 10.78 -18.42 9.16
N ALA A 27 10.20 -19.44 8.52
CA ALA A 27 10.85 -20.25 7.49
C ALA A 27 9.81 -20.88 6.53
N PRO A 28 10.21 -21.34 5.33
CA PRO A 28 9.32 -22.08 4.44
C PRO A 28 8.74 -23.33 5.13
N GLY A 29 7.42 -23.40 5.26
CA GLY A 29 6.71 -24.53 5.89
C GLY A 29 6.46 -24.38 7.39
N GLU A 30 6.95 -23.31 8.03
CA GLU A 30 6.64 -22.99 9.42
C GLU A 30 5.34 -22.17 9.57
N PRO A 31 4.73 -22.15 10.77
CA PRO A 31 3.57 -21.31 11.05
C PRO A 31 3.85 -19.83 10.77
N VAL A 32 2.84 -19.14 10.25
CA VAL A 32 2.88 -17.69 10.07
C VAL A 32 2.45 -17.04 11.37
N GLU A 33 3.29 -16.15 11.90
CA GLU A 33 2.92 -15.30 13.02
C GLU A 33 2.06 -14.15 12.53
N VAL A 34 0.98 -13.84 13.23
CA VAL A 34 0.04 -12.76 12.88
C VAL A 34 -0.26 -11.92 14.11
N VAL A 35 -0.11 -10.60 13.97
CA VAL A 35 -0.46 -9.61 14.99
C VAL A 35 -1.52 -8.68 14.41
N THR A 36 -2.57 -8.39 15.17
CA THR A 36 -3.66 -7.51 14.73
C THR A 36 -3.86 -6.37 15.72
N TYR A 37 -3.74 -5.15 15.22
CA TYR A 37 -4.03 -3.90 15.91
C TYR A 37 -5.44 -3.44 15.53
N LYS A 38 -6.21 -3.00 16.53
CA LYS A 38 -7.55 -2.40 16.37
C LYS A 38 -7.72 -1.30 17.42
N GLY A 39 -8.37 -0.19 17.07
CA GLY A 39 -8.60 0.89 18.02
C GLY A 39 -7.33 1.61 18.47
N THR A 40 -6.23 1.49 17.70
CA THR A 40 -4.95 2.12 18.02
C THR A 40 -4.53 3.01 16.87
N TRP A 41 -4.25 4.28 17.15
CA TRP A 41 -3.76 5.22 16.14
C TRP A 41 -2.42 4.75 15.58
N LEU A 42 -2.42 4.29 14.32
CA LEU A 42 -1.26 3.62 13.73
C LEU A 42 -0.08 4.56 13.53
N ALA A 43 -0.33 5.83 13.21
CA ALA A 43 0.72 6.78 12.84
C ALA A 43 1.68 7.13 14.00
N SER A 44 1.35 6.79 15.25
CA SER A 44 2.20 7.04 16.42
C SER A 44 2.38 5.79 17.29
N ASN A 45 2.22 4.60 16.71
CA ASN A 45 2.33 3.34 17.45
C ASN A 45 3.76 2.78 17.39
N ASP A 46 4.57 3.08 18.41
CA ASP A 46 5.96 2.61 18.52
C ASP A 46 6.08 1.07 18.51
N GLU A 47 5.11 0.36 19.10
CA GLU A 47 5.11 -1.12 19.09
C GLU A 47 4.97 -1.66 17.66
N LEU A 48 4.06 -1.07 16.87
CA LEU A 48 3.89 -1.43 15.47
C LEU A 48 5.18 -1.19 14.69
N LEU A 49 5.84 -0.05 14.90
CA LEU A 49 7.13 0.26 14.26
C LEU A 49 8.22 -0.75 14.65
N HIS A 50 8.27 -1.17 15.92
CA HIS A 50 9.17 -2.21 16.38
C HIS A 50 8.89 -3.56 15.69
N GLN A 51 7.63 -3.99 15.57
CA GLN A 51 7.29 -5.23 14.86
C GLN A 51 7.73 -5.18 13.39
N LEU A 52 7.53 -4.05 12.70
CA LEU A 52 8.03 -3.87 11.34
C LEU A 52 9.56 -3.99 11.26
N GLY A 53 10.28 -3.43 12.24
CA GLY A 53 11.73 -3.59 12.39
C GLY A 53 12.18 -5.04 12.62
N ASP A 54 11.35 -5.86 13.28
CA ASP A 54 11.59 -7.28 13.56
C ASP A 54 11.21 -8.22 12.40
N GLY A 55 10.93 -7.65 11.21
CA GLY A 55 10.65 -8.40 9.99
C GLY A 55 9.19 -8.81 9.79
N PHE A 56 8.25 -8.18 10.50
CA PHE A 56 6.84 -8.29 10.15
C PHE A 56 6.52 -7.44 8.91
N GLU A 57 5.70 -7.98 8.02
CA GLU A 57 5.12 -7.30 6.87
C GLU A 57 3.68 -6.88 7.17
N VAL A 58 3.24 -5.76 6.61
CA VAL A 58 1.82 -5.37 6.63
C VAL A 58 1.02 -6.31 5.73
N GLU A 59 0.13 -7.11 6.32
CA GLU A 59 -0.81 -7.97 5.59
C GLU A 59 -2.05 -7.20 5.15
N GLU A 60 -2.59 -6.38 6.06
CA GLU A 60 -3.76 -5.52 5.85
C GLU A 60 -3.59 -4.20 6.62
N ILE A 61 -4.03 -3.08 6.04
CA ILE A 61 -4.09 -1.77 6.69
C ILE A 61 -5.46 -1.14 6.47
N GLY A 62 -6.01 -0.51 7.51
CA GLY A 62 -7.22 0.28 7.43
C GLY A 62 -6.89 1.66 6.89
N LEU A 63 -7.67 2.13 5.93
CA LEU A 63 -7.52 3.43 5.30
C LEU A 63 -8.87 4.13 5.24
N THR A 64 -8.85 5.45 5.34
CA THR A 64 -10.00 6.30 5.02
C THR A 64 -9.67 7.20 3.82
N PHE A 65 -10.72 7.55 3.08
CA PHE A 65 -10.69 8.53 2.01
C PHE A 65 -11.70 9.64 2.33
N PRO A 66 -11.26 10.70 3.03
CA PRO A 66 -12.12 11.78 3.48
C PRO A 66 -13.00 12.41 2.38
N PRO A 67 -12.53 12.61 1.12
CA PRO A 67 -13.37 13.23 0.07
C PRO A 67 -14.69 12.51 -0.21
N ALA A 68 -14.76 11.20 0.00
CA ALA A 68 -15.98 10.42 -0.14
C ALA A 68 -16.54 9.92 1.21
N ALA A 69 -15.91 10.30 2.34
CA ALA A 69 -16.10 9.70 3.66
C ALA A 69 -16.22 8.17 3.58
N MET A 70 -15.26 7.57 2.89
CA MET A 70 -15.15 6.13 2.67
C MET A 70 -14.09 5.56 3.60
N SER A 71 -14.32 4.37 4.15
CA SER A 71 -13.32 3.57 4.86
C SER A 71 -13.20 2.19 4.24
N PHE A 72 -12.02 1.60 4.30
CA PHE A 72 -11.76 0.27 3.76
C PHE A 72 -10.49 -0.34 4.36
N ARG A 73 -10.30 -1.64 4.16
CA ARG A 73 -9.03 -2.32 4.41
C ARG A 73 -8.34 -2.64 3.10
N LEU A 74 -7.08 -2.24 2.97
CA LEU A 74 -6.21 -2.58 1.85
C LEU A 74 -5.31 -3.75 2.25
N THR A 75 -5.30 -4.80 1.44
CA THR A 75 -4.38 -5.93 1.62
C THR A 75 -3.10 -5.73 0.81
N HIS A 76 -2.03 -6.45 1.15
CA HIS A 76 -0.78 -6.46 0.38
C HIS A 76 -0.90 -6.96 -1.09
N GLN A 77 -2.04 -7.55 -1.49
CA GLN A 77 -2.35 -7.83 -2.90
C GLN A 77 -3.28 -6.79 -3.54
N PHE A 78 -3.35 -5.59 -2.98
CA PHE A 78 -4.23 -4.51 -3.44
C PHE A 78 -5.71 -4.90 -3.52
N ARG A 79 -6.16 -5.84 -2.67
CA ARG A 79 -7.59 -6.14 -2.53
C ARG A 79 -8.20 -5.23 -1.47
N PHE A 80 -9.34 -4.65 -1.82
CA PHE A 80 -10.20 -3.91 -0.91
C PHE A 80 -11.08 -4.87 -0.11
N LYS A 81 -11.24 -4.62 1.19
CA LYS A 81 -12.15 -5.35 2.08
C LYS A 81 -12.90 -4.38 2.97
N GLY A 82 -14.14 -4.74 3.31
CA GLY A 82 -14.94 -3.97 4.27
C GLY A 82 -15.07 -2.50 3.89
N ILE A 83 -15.36 -2.25 2.60
CA ILE A 83 -15.66 -0.90 2.12
C ILE A 83 -16.94 -0.44 2.82
N ASP A 84 -16.87 0.75 3.42
CA ASP A 84 -18.00 1.40 4.07
C ASP A 84 -18.00 2.88 3.71
N PHE A 85 -19.20 3.46 3.59
CA PHE A 85 -19.39 4.88 3.31
C PHE A 85 -20.22 5.47 4.42
N ALA A 86 -19.71 6.54 5.04
CA ALA A 86 -20.47 7.25 6.05
C ALA A 86 -21.80 7.74 5.43
N PRO A 87 -22.94 7.53 6.11
CA PRO A 87 -24.22 8.01 5.62
C PRO A 87 -24.18 9.53 5.48
N LEU A 88 -24.73 10.06 4.40
CA LEU A 88 -25.06 11.48 4.34
C LEU A 88 -26.37 11.66 5.10
N GLU A 89 -26.44 12.69 5.94
CA GLU A 89 -27.74 13.12 6.43
C GLU A 89 -28.54 13.58 5.21
N PRO A 90 -29.73 13.00 4.96
CA PRO A 90 -30.59 13.51 3.90
C PRO A 90 -30.88 14.97 4.21
N GLU A 91 -30.67 15.85 3.23
CA GLU A 91 -31.21 17.20 3.31
C GLU A 91 -32.72 17.07 3.52
N ASP A 92 -33.33 17.91 4.37
CA ASP A 92 -34.76 17.89 4.72
C ASP A 92 -35.65 18.23 3.50
N TYR A 93 -35.58 17.43 2.44
CA TYR A 93 -36.41 17.51 1.25
C TYR A 93 -37.71 16.76 1.54
N ASP A 94 -38.80 17.52 1.54
CA ASP A 94 -40.16 17.10 1.88
C ASP A 94 -40.86 16.27 0.79
N GLY A 95 -40.11 15.79 -0.21
CA GLY A 95 -40.60 14.96 -1.30
C GLY A 95 -39.63 13.82 -1.60
N GLY A 96 -39.94 12.63 -1.07
CA GLY A 96 -39.15 11.42 -1.29
C GLY A 96 -39.11 11.02 -2.76
N ASP A 97 -38.03 11.36 -3.45
CA ASP A 97 -37.60 10.68 -4.66
C ASP A 97 -36.47 9.72 -4.29
N ASP A 98 -36.85 8.56 -3.75
CA ASP A 98 -35.92 7.48 -3.38
C ASP A 98 -34.95 7.12 -4.53
N ALA A 99 -35.40 7.30 -5.79
CA ALA A 99 -34.57 7.02 -6.95
C ALA A 99 -33.55 8.15 -7.22
N HIS A 100 -33.85 9.40 -6.89
CA HIS A 100 -32.87 10.47 -6.86
C HIS A 100 -31.83 10.24 -5.76
N ASP A 101 -32.27 9.95 -4.54
CA ASP A 101 -31.39 9.72 -3.40
C ASP A 101 -30.45 8.54 -3.63
N TRP A 102 -30.98 7.43 -4.15
CA TRP A 102 -30.17 6.28 -4.54
C TRP A 102 -29.13 6.63 -5.61
N ARG A 103 -29.50 7.43 -6.63
CA ARG A 103 -28.55 7.84 -7.67
C ARG A 103 -27.44 8.73 -7.11
N MET A 104 -27.78 9.66 -6.22
CA MET A 104 -26.79 10.54 -5.59
C MET A 104 -25.81 9.74 -4.72
N MET A 105 -26.32 8.81 -3.92
CA MET A 105 -25.48 7.91 -3.12
C MET A 105 -24.60 7.03 -4.01
N ALA A 106 -25.15 6.40 -5.04
CA ALA A 106 -24.40 5.56 -5.96
C ALA A 106 -23.30 6.35 -6.72
N MET A 107 -23.59 7.58 -7.15
CA MET A 107 -22.56 8.42 -7.80
C MET A 107 -21.43 8.74 -6.84
N ARG A 108 -21.75 9.15 -5.60
CA ARG A 108 -20.72 9.40 -4.57
C ARG A 108 -19.86 8.17 -4.30
N GLU A 109 -20.47 6.99 -4.18
CA GLU A 109 -19.75 5.74 -3.94
C GLU A 109 -18.80 5.40 -5.11
N VAL A 110 -19.27 5.54 -6.35
CA VAL A 110 -18.47 5.30 -7.56
C VAL A 110 -17.33 6.30 -7.67
N GLU A 111 -17.60 7.60 -7.48
CA GLU A 111 -16.57 8.64 -7.48
C GLU A 111 -15.54 8.43 -6.37
N GLY A 112 -15.98 8.00 -5.19
CA GLY A 112 -15.11 7.62 -4.09
C GLY A 112 -14.17 6.48 -4.44
N MET A 113 -14.69 5.39 -5.02
CA MET A 113 -13.88 4.27 -5.49
C MET A 113 -12.87 4.69 -6.57
N VAL A 114 -13.29 5.50 -7.53
CA VAL A 114 -12.39 6.03 -8.58
C VAL A 114 -11.30 6.90 -7.97
N GLY A 115 -11.65 7.76 -7.01
CA GLY A 115 -10.69 8.60 -6.28
C GLY A 115 -9.65 7.76 -5.55
N VAL A 116 -10.07 6.76 -4.77
CA VAL A 116 -9.16 5.85 -4.06
C VAL A 116 -8.23 5.10 -5.01
N VAL A 117 -8.75 4.56 -6.11
CA VAL A 117 -7.93 3.85 -7.09
C VAL A 117 -6.90 4.79 -7.73
N THR A 118 -7.31 6.03 -8.04
CA THR A 118 -6.41 7.04 -8.61
C THR A 118 -5.27 7.36 -7.64
N GLU A 119 -5.56 7.64 -6.37
CA GLU A 119 -4.53 7.89 -5.35
C GLU A 119 -3.58 6.70 -5.20
N LEU A 120 -4.11 5.47 -5.17
CA LEU A 120 -3.26 4.27 -5.09
C LEU A 120 -2.39 4.08 -6.34
N CYS A 121 -2.90 4.39 -7.53
CA CYS A 121 -2.10 4.36 -8.74
C CYS A 121 -0.98 5.40 -8.70
N GLU A 122 -1.27 6.64 -8.30
CA GLU A 122 -0.27 7.70 -8.16
C GLU A 122 0.81 7.34 -7.12
N LEU A 123 0.42 6.72 -5.99
CA LEU A 123 1.37 6.23 -4.98
C LEU A 123 2.22 5.05 -5.47
N MET A 124 1.67 4.16 -6.30
CA MET A 124 2.46 3.06 -6.89
C MET A 124 3.38 3.54 -8.02
N GLU A 125 2.97 4.57 -8.76
CA GLU A 125 3.85 5.24 -9.73
C GLU A 125 5.03 5.94 -9.02
N TYR A 126 4.89 6.25 -7.73
CA TYR A 126 5.91 6.90 -6.90
C TYR A 126 7.05 5.97 -6.43
N GLU A 127 6.89 4.63 -6.40
CA GLU A 127 8.00 3.73 -6.02
C GLU A 127 7.93 2.35 -6.70
N GLN A 128 8.54 2.26 -7.89
CA GLN A 128 9.39 1.11 -8.17
C GLN A 128 10.82 1.62 -8.39
N PRO A 129 11.72 1.54 -7.39
CA PRO A 129 13.12 1.34 -7.75
C PRO A 129 13.14 0.01 -8.51
N VAL A 130 13.50 0.10 -9.79
CA VAL A 130 13.76 -1.04 -10.65
C VAL A 130 14.66 -2.02 -9.90
N LEU A 131 14.08 -3.10 -9.37
CA LEU A 131 14.81 -4.22 -8.78
C LEU A 131 15.55 -5.03 -9.86
N ASP A 132 15.54 -4.59 -11.12
CA ASP A 132 16.21 -5.26 -12.24
C ASP A 132 17.75 -5.09 -12.22
N ALA A 133 18.34 -4.42 -11.23
CA ALA A 133 19.79 -4.24 -11.16
C ALA A 133 20.55 -5.27 -10.31
N LEU A 134 19.87 -6.24 -9.66
CA LEU A 134 20.54 -7.24 -8.80
C LEU A 134 20.27 -8.71 -9.17
N GLU A 135 19.57 -8.98 -10.27
CA GLU A 135 19.38 -10.34 -10.80
C GLU A 135 19.98 -10.55 -12.20
N GLU A 136 20.92 -9.71 -12.65
CA GLU A 136 21.82 -10.06 -13.76
C GLU A 136 23.11 -10.69 -13.23
N ASP A 137 22.97 -11.99 -12.95
CA ASP A 137 23.88 -13.04 -13.41
C ASP A 137 25.38 -12.90 -13.06
N ASP A 138 25.63 -13.24 -11.80
CA ASP A 138 26.79 -13.95 -11.29
C ASP A 138 27.20 -15.11 -12.24
N GLY A 139 28.06 -14.86 -13.25
CA GLY A 139 28.32 -15.92 -14.24
C GLY A 139 29.46 -15.83 -15.26
N LYS A 140 30.27 -14.76 -15.35
CA LYS A 140 31.46 -14.75 -16.24
C LYS A 140 32.69 -14.13 -15.61
N GLN A 141 33.33 -14.92 -14.74
CA GLN A 141 34.74 -14.77 -14.44
C GLN A 141 35.54 -15.56 -15.48
N GLU A 142 35.96 -14.92 -16.57
CA GLU A 142 37.01 -15.49 -17.42
C GLU A 142 38.35 -15.45 -16.64
N PRO A 143 39.04 -16.58 -16.45
CA PRO A 143 40.32 -16.57 -15.77
C PRO A 143 41.39 -16.04 -16.73
N ALA A 144 42.07 -14.97 -16.30
CA ALA A 144 43.33 -14.56 -16.88
C ALA A 144 44.38 -15.67 -16.67
N ALA A 145 44.86 -16.25 -17.76
CA ALA A 145 46.05 -17.11 -17.75
C ALA A 145 47.10 -16.52 -18.68
N ASN A 146 47.92 -15.64 -18.11
CA ASN A 146 49.23 -15.32 -18.64
C ASN A 146 50.17 -16.45 -18.18
N THR A 147 50.73 -17.23 -19.12
CA THR A 147 51.92 -18.06 -18.84
C THR A 147 52.89 -17.95 -20.01
N SER A 148 54.06 -17.46 -19.66
CA SER A 148 55.27 -17.41 -20.46
C SER A 148 56.00 -18.76 -20.47
N GLU A 149 56.78 -18.95 -21.54
CA GLU A 149 57.98 -19.79 -21.68
C GLU A 149 57.83 -21.33 -21.78
N GLY A 150 58.47 -21.88 -22.82
CA GLY A 150 58.82 -23.30 -22.93
C GLY A 150 59.24 -23.75 -24.33
N ASP A 151 60.55 -23.87 -24.52
CA ASP A 151 61.31 -24.38 -25.68
C ASP A 151 60.78 -25.62 -26.44
N GLY A 152 61.11 -25.69 -27.75
CA GLY A 152 61.85 -26.85 -28.28
C GLY A 152 61.17 -27.83 -29.26
N ASN A 153 61.70 -27.80 -30.50
CA ASN A 153 62.11 -28.95 -31.32
C ASN A 153 61.07 -29.72 -32.19
N ALA A 154 61.09 -29.46 -33.51
CA ALA A 154 61.49 -30.41 -34.57
C ALA A 154 61.45 -29.72 -35.94
#